data_AF-A0A2R6G9A4-F1
#
_entry.id   AF-A0A2R6G9A4-F1
#
_cell.length_a   1.000
_cell.length_b   1.000
_cell.length_c   1.000
_cell.angle_alpha   90.00
_cell.angle_beta   90.00
_cell.angle_gamma   90.00
#
_symmetry.space_group_name_H-M   'P 1'
#
loop_
_entity.id
_entity.type
_entity.pdbx_description
1 polymer ?
#
loop_
_entity_poly.entity_id
_entity_poly.type
_entity_poly.pdbx_seq_one_letter_code
_entity_poly.pdbx_strand_id
1 'polypeptide(L)'
;MADRSESPSILSRGERDVARRLRAGESVAEIADARESSTESVEKAIDRVREKTERSLTTLAESPFSAELLADLDPERKRTLGAVLAVDDSNNPEDRSKGDEPTDTGH
;
A
#
# COMPACT_ATOMS: atom_id res chain seq x y z
N MET A 1 1.20 -6.00 -32.06
CA MET A 1 2.35 -5.23 -31.52
C MET A 1 2.04 -4.97 -30.05
N ALA A 2 2.77 -5.57 -29.12
CA ALA A 2 2.60 -5.27 -27.70
C ALA A 2 3.20 -3.88 -27.43
N ASP A 3 2.38 -2.95 -26.94
CA ASP A 3 2.83 -1.65 -26.46
C ASP A 3 3.81 -1.88 -25.30
N ARG A 4 5.11 -1.65 -25.54
CA ARG A 4 6.19 -1.86 -24.55
C ARG A 4 6.24 -0.74 -23.49
N SER A 5 5.25 0.15 -23.49
CA SER A 5 5.14 1.31 -22.62
C SER A 5 4.39 0.98 -21.32
N GLU A 6 3.66 -0.14 -21.27
CA GLU A 6 3.06 -0.63 -20.03
C GLU A 6 4.03 -1.61 -19.36
N SER A 7 4.71 -1.17 -18.30
CA SER A 7 5.45 -2.09 -17.43
C SER A 7 4.53 -3.23 -16.99
N PRO A 8 4.97 -4.51 -17.11
CA PRO A 8 4.14 -5.64 -16.70
C PRO A 8 3.76 -5.47 -15.24
N SER A 9 2.46 -5.47 -14.97
CA SER A 9 1.88 -5.15 -13.68
C SER A 9 0.89 -6.24 -13.27
N ILE A 10 0.94 -6.65 -12.01
CA ILE A 10 -0.06 -7.54 -11.39
C ILE A 10 -1.45 -6.88 -11.30
N LEU A 11 -1.47 -5.54 -11.31
CA LEU A 11 -2.67 -4.71 -11.25
C LEU A 11 -3.20 -4.45 -12.67
N SER A 12 -4.51 -4.52 -12.82
CA SER A 12 -5.23 -4.05 -14.01
C SER A 12 -5.05 -2.54 -14.19
N ARG A 13 -5.39 -2.02 -15.37
CA ARG A 13 -5.29 -0.58 -15.67
C ARG A 13 -6.12 0.26 -14.68
N GLY A 14 -7.34 -0.16 -14.34
CA GLY A 14 -8.19 0.54 -13.39
C GLY A 14 -7.66 0.50 -11.95
N GLU A 15 -7.08 -0.62 -11.53
CA GLU A 15 -6.43 -0.75 -10.21
C GLU A 15 -5.17 0.11 -10.11
N ARG A 16 -4.34 0.15 -11.16
CA ARG A 16 -3.16 1.05 -11.24
C ARG A 16 -3.57 2.51 -11.12
N ASP A 17 -4.67 2.86 -11.78
CA ASP A 17 -5.22 4.22 -11.80
C ASP A 17 -5.72 4.65 -10.41
N VAL A 18 -6.39 3.75 -9.66
CA VAL A 18 -6.77 3.96 -8.26
C VAL A 18 -5.54 4.07 -7.35
N ALA A 19 -4.59 3.13 -7.46
CA ALA A 19 -3.38 3.13 -6.64
C ALA A 19 -2.54 4.40 -6.84
N ARG A 20 -2.44 4.90 -8.08
CA ARG A 20 -1.74 6.16 -8.39
C ARG A 20 -2.37 7.35 -7.69
N ARG A 21 -3.71 7.49 -7.74
CA ARG A 21 -4.44 8.59 -7.09
C ARG A 21 -4.35 8.55 -5.57
N LEU A 22 -4.48 7.35 -4.98
CA LEU A 22 -4.25 7.15 -3.55
C LEU A 22 -2.83 7.59 -3.14
N ARG A 23 -1.82 7.23 -3.93
CA ARG A 23 -0.44 7.65 -3.68
C ARG A 23 -0.25 9.17 -3.79
N ALA A 24 -1.07 9.83 -4.59
CA ALA A 24 -1.10 11.30 -4.70
C ALA A 24 -1.85 11.98 -3.53
N GLY A 25 -2.46 11.20 -2.63
CA GLY A 25 -3.19 11.72 -1.47
C GLY A 25 -4.68 11.99 -1.72
N GLU A 26 -5.22 11.59 -2.89
CA GLU A 26 -6.65 11.73 -3.17
C GLU A 26 -7.47 10.78 -2.29
N SER A 27 -8.61 11.27 -1.80
CA SER A 27 -9.58 10.50 -1.03
C SER A 27 -10.40 9.57 -1.93
N VAL A 28 -11.04 8.56 -1.32
CA VAL A 28 -11.93 7.62 -2.03
C VAL A 28 -13.06 8.34 -2.79
N ALA A 29 -13.61 9.40 -2.20
CA ALA A 29 -14.67 10.20 -2.82
C ALA A 29 -14.15 10.96 -4.05
N GLU A 30 -13.01 11.65 -3.94
CA GLU A 30 -12.39 12.36 -5.08
C GLU A 30 -12.06 11.39 -6.23
N ILE A 31 -11.57 10.19 -5.90
CA ILE A 31 -11.29 9.15 -6.89
C ILE A 31 -12.58 8.63 -7.54
N ALA A 32 -13.67 8.49 -6.78
CA ALA A 32 -14.95 8.05 -7.29
C ALA A 32 -15.53 9.09 -8.28
N ASP A 33 -15.50 10.37 -7.89
CA ASP A 33 -15.93 11.49 -8.72
C ASP A 33 -15.10 11.58 -10.02
N ALA A 34 -13.77 11.53 -9.92
CA ALA A 34 -12.88 11.60 -11.08
C ALA A 34 -13.01 10.42 -12.04
N ARG A 35 -13.60 9.31 -11.58
CA ARG A 35 -13.82 8.09 -12.37
C ARG A 35 -15.29 7.91 -12.79
N GLU A 36 -16.16 8.85 -12.44
CA GLU A 36 -17.61 8.74 -12.64
C GLU A 36 -18.15 7.40 -12.12
N SER A 37 -17.72 6.99 -10.91
CA SER A 37 -18.03 5.70 -10.30
C SER A 37 -18.48 5.86 -8.85
N SER A 38 -18.91 4.76 -8.22
CA SER A 38 -19.29 4.78 -6.80
C SER A 38 -18.06 4.64 -5.89
N THR A 39 -18.13 5.21 -4.69
CA THR A 39 -17.13 5.02 -3.62
C THR A 39 -16.92 3.54 -3.32
N GLU A 40 -18.01 2.76 -3.24
CA GLU A 40 -17.96 1.30 -3.05
C GLU A 40 -17.15 0.59 -4.15
N SER A 41 -17.26 1.04 -5.40
CA SER A 41 -16.48 0.47 -6.51
C SER A 41 -14.99 0.80 -6.39
N VAL A 42 -14.65 1.98 -5.85
CA VAL A 42 -13.28 2.39 -5.56
C VAL A 42 -12.73 1.56 -4.40
N GLU A 43 -13.45 1.44 -3.29
CA GLU A 43 -13.06 0.62 -2.13
C GLU A 43 -12.78 -0.82 -2.54
N LYS A 44 -13.68 -1.44 -3.32
CA LYS A 44 -13.46 -2.77 -3.89
C LYS A 44 -12.20 -2.86 -4.75
N ALA A 45 -11.84 -1.79 -5.46
CA ALA A 45 -10.60 -1.78 -6.23
C ALA A 45 -9.36 -1.67 -5.32
N ILE A 46 -9.46 -0.93 -4.22
CA ILE A 46 -8.40 -0.82 -3.19
C ILE A 46 -8.17 -2.19 -2.56
N ASP A 47 -9.23 -2.90 -2.18
CA ASP A 47 -9.14 -4.23 -1.59
C ASP A 47 -8.46 -5.22 -2.53
N ARG A 48 -8.83 -5.20 -3.82
CA ARG A 48 -8.16 -6.03 -4.84
C ARG A 48 -6.68 -5.67 -5.02
N VAL A 49 -6.31 -4.39 -4.94
CA VAL A 49 -4.91 -3.96 -5.00
C VAL A 49 -4.14 -4.54 -3.81
N ARG A 50 -4.70 -4.45 -2.60
CA ARG A 50 -4.09 -5.01 -1.38
C ARG A 50 -3.90 -6.52 -1.50
N GLU A 51 -4.96 -7.25 -1.83
CA GLU A 51 -4.94 -8.71 -1.97
C GLU A 51 -3.91 -9.18 -3.01
N LYS A 52 -3.85 -8.51 -4.17
CA LYS A 52 -2.85 -8.85 -5.21
C LYS A 52 -1.44 -8.56 -4.76
N THR A 53 -1.24 -7.46 -4.04
CA THR A 53 0.08 -7.08 -3.52
C THR A 53 0.55 -8.09 -2.50
N GLU A 54 -0.28 -8.43 -1.51
CA GLU A 54 0.00 -9.45 -0.50
C GLU A 54 0.33 -10.80 -1.15
N ARG A 55 -0.54 -11.31 -2.03
CA ARG A 55 -0.31 -12.57 -2.75
C ARG A 55 1.03 -12.58 -3.49
N SER A 56 1.37 -11.47 -4.14
CA SER A 56 2.62 -11.35 -4.90
C SER A 56 3.83 -11.31 -3.97
N LEU A 57 3.74 -10.62 -2.82
CA LEU A 57 4.80 -10.60 -1.82
C LEU A 57 5.00 -11.99 -1.18
N THR A 58 3.93 -12.71 -0.86
CA THR A 58 4.01 -14.10 -0.37
C THR A 58 4.67 -15.00 -1.40
N THR A 59 4.24 -14.92 -2.67
CA THR A 59 4.85 -15.71 -3.76
C THR A 59 6.33 -15.37 -3.93
N LEU A 60 6.70 -14.10 -3.80
CA LEU A 60 8.09 -13.67 -3.84
C LEU A 60 8.86 -14.21 -2.63
N ALA A 61 8.31 -14.18 -1.42
CA ALA A 61 8.97 -14.70 -0.22
C ALA A 61 9.24 -16.23 -0.30
N GLU A 62 8.33 -16.98 -0.93
CA GLU A 62 8.46 -18.43 -1.11
C GLU A 62 9.34 -18.82 -2.31
N SER A 63 9.62 -17.90 -3.22
CA SER A 63 10.36 -18.19 -4.45
C SER A 63 11.85 -18.45 -4.16
N PRO A 64 12.43 -19.55 -4.67
CA PRO A 64 13.85 -19.85 -4.53
C PRO A 64 14.74 -18.85 -5.28
N PHE A 65 14.18 -18.09 -6.23
CA PHE A 65 14.91 -17.13 -7.06
C PHE A 65 14.99 -15.74 -6.44
N SER A 66 14.35 -15.50 -5.29
CA SER A 66 14.23 -14.15 -4.74
C SER A 66 15.55 -13.55 -4.27
N ALA A 67 16.49 -14.38 -3.81
CA ALA A 67 17.83 -13.92 -3.47
C ALA A 67 18.62 -13.47 -4.72
N GLU A 68 18.51 -14.21 -5.83
CA GLU A 68 19.12 -13.86 -7.12
C GLU A 68 18.48 -12.59 -7.69
N LEU A 69 17.15 -12.51 -7.69
CA LEU A 69 16.41 -11.34 -8.13
C LEU A 69 16.80 -10.10 -7.31
N LEU A 70 16.94 -10.25 -5.99
CA LEU A 70 17.42 -9.17 -5.14
C LEU A 70 18.86 -8.81 -5.46
N ALA A 71 19.76 -9.77 -5.71
CA ALA A 71 21.14 -9.48 -6.10
C ALA A 71 21.21 -8.66 -7.40
N ASP A 72 20.37 -8.99 -8.38
CA ASP A 72 20.29 -8.34 -9.69
C ASP A 72 19.69 -6.93 -9.68
N LEU A 73 18.93 -6.56 -8.63
CA LEU A 73 18.42 -5.20 -8.50
C LEU A 73 19.56 -4.19 -8.34
N ASP A 74 19.52 -3.11 -9.13
CA ASP A 74 20.43 -1.99 -8.96
C ASP A 74 20.25 -1.32 -7.57
N PRO A 75 21.30 -0.64 -7.05
CA PRO A 75 21.25 -0.06 -5.71
C PRO A 75 20.13 0.97 -5.49
N GLU A 76 19.68 1.65 -6.54
CA GLU A 76 18.59 2.64 -6.44
C GLU A 76 17.23 1.95 -6.29
N ARG A 77 16.98 0.89 -7.06
CA ARG A 77 15.79 0.05 -6.92
C ARG A 77 15.74 -0.66 -5.57
N LYS A 78 16.88 -1.16 -5.08
CA LYS A 78 17.01 -1.74 -3.72
C LYS A 78 16.59 -0.74 -2.64
N ARG A 79 17.12 0.48 -2.69
CA ARG A 79 16.76 1.54 -1.73
C ARG A 79 15.29 1.91 -1.83
N THR A 80 14.75 2.02 -3.04
CA THR A 80 13.34 2.33 -3.27
C THR A 80 12.44 1.26 -2.68
N LEU A 81 12.74 -0.02 -2.94
CA LEU A 81 11.99 -1.14 -2.38
C LEU A 81 12.06 -1.16 -0.85
N GLY A 82 13.26 -1.00 -0.27
CA GLY A 82 13.44 -0.92 1.17
C GLY A 82 12.67 0.24 1.81
N ALA A 83 12.70 1.43 1.19
CA ALA A 83 11.95 2.59 1.67
C ALA A 83 10.44 2.37 1.64
N VAL A 84 9.90 1.68 0.62
CA VAL A 84 8.48 1.36 0.53
C VAL A 84 8.05 0.36 1.60
N LEU A 85 8.88 -0.65 1.88
CA LEU A 85 8.57 -1.68 2.89
C LEU A 85 8.73 -1.17 4.33
N ALA A 86 9.60 -0.18 4.58
CA ALA A 86 9.84 0.37 5.90
C ALA A 86 8.71 1.29 6.43
N VAL A 87 7.75 1.69 5.58
CA VAL A 87 6.65 2.61 5.97
C VAL A 87 5.67 1.98 6.98
N ASP A 88 5.65 0.65 7.12
CA ASP A 88 4.68 -0.06 7.96
C ASP A 88 5.00 -0.05 9.46
N ASP A 89 6.26 0.18 9.85
CA ASP A 89 6.71 0.06 11.26
C ASP A 89 6.50 1.34 12.09
N SER A 90 6.11 2.46 11.46
CA SER A 90 5.99 3.77 12.12
C SER A 90 4.57 4.16 12.52
N ASN A 91 3.57 3.30 12.27
CA ASN A 91 2.15 3.62 12.48
C ASN A 91 1.53 2.83 13.65
N ASN A 92 2.27 2.64 14.75
CA ASN A 92 1.72 2.15 16.02
C ASN A 92 1.33 3.34 16.94
N PRO A 93 0.05 3.74 17.03
CA PRO A 93 -0.40 4.77 17.97
C PRO A 93 -0.73 4.22 19.37
N GLU A 94 -0.08 3.16 19.84
CA GLU A 94 -0.21 2.67 21.22
C GLU A 94 0.84 3.29 22.17
N ASP A 95 0.72 4.59 22.45
CA ASP A 95 1.10 5.13 23.76
C ASP A 95 0.43 6.49 24.01
N ARG A 96 -0.89 6.46 24.20
CA ARG A 96 -1.64 7.58 24.79
C ARG A 96 -2.53 7.06 25.91
N SER A 97 -1.94 6.38 26.88
CA SER A 97 -2.58 6.19 28.18
C SER A 97 -2.53 7.50 28.95
N LYS A 98 -3.44 8.41 28.61
CA LYS A 98 -3.90 9.44 29.55
C LYS A 98 -4.86 8.78 30.54
N GLY A 99 -4.53 8.89 31.81
CA GLY A 99 -5.39 8.56 32.94
C GLY A 99 -5.00 9.43 34.12
N ASP A 100 -5.17 10.75 33.97
CA ASP A 100 -5.31 11.67 35.10
C ASP A 100 -6.68 11.40 35.75
N GLU A 101 -6.69 10.88 36.97
CA GLU A 101 -7.78 11.10 37.93
C GLU A 101 -7.16 11.39 39.31
N PRO A 102 -7.27 12.62 39.82
CA PRO A 102 -7.09 12.90 41.23
C PRO A 102 -8.47 13.05 41.87
N THR A 103 -8.97 12.00 42.50
CA THR A 103 -10.11 12.10 43.41
C THR A 103 -9.92 11.15 44.59
N ASP A 104 -9.44 11.69 45.71
CA ASP A 104 -10.16 11.42 46.95
C ASP A 104 -10.04 12.58 47.93
N THR A 105 -11.20 13.16 48.22
CA THR A 105 -11.44 14.15 49.27
C THR A 105 -12.19 13.39 50.36
N GLY A 106 -11.49 12.93 51.39
CA GLY A 106 -12.06 12.14 52.47
C GLY A 106 -11.61 12.65 53.84
N HIS A 107 -12.60 13.06 54.63
CA HIS A 107 -12.56 13.71 55.93
C HIS A 107 -12.04 12.81 57.07
#